data_AF-A0A523MDQ1-F1
#
_entry.id   AF-A0A523MDQ1-F1
#
_cell.length_a   1.000
_cell.length_b   1.000
_cell.length_c   1.000
_cell.angle_alpha   90.00
_cell.angle_beta   90.00
_cell.angle_gamma   90.00
#
_symmetry.space_group_name_H-M   'P 1'
#
loop_
_entity.id
_entity.type
_entity.pdbx_description
1 polymer ?
#
loop_
_entity_poly.entity_id
_entity_poly.type
_entity_poly.pdbx_seq_one_letter_code
_entity_poly.pdbx_strand_id
1 'polypeptide(L)'
;MKTMTMRTLATLAGLMAVLGTAPAAYADDTELFRTQISELDLEEINAAPNILFILDTSGSMNADVLTQEFWDPDVTWDGDYDSDKVYFDQFGQQPDADTRNWFWKSALHCNAAVGTFYDGSPFQGFMRRWKDNGSDWGWNMLLENKPNDPIECDADEGIHGEGVGGNEVNPTKKFAADGIAKDQPWSDTPNVNWDRQYVLFDGNLLNWEGSGGTVIKSRLEVVQDVVNKLLDTLEGVNIGLMRFNNQEGGPILHEIVPIEANRQALKDRVDALAPGGWTPLSETLYEAGQYYAGRTPFYGDCSNATSTCQDSVANSMIGGTYDSPINFSCQKNYIVLLTDGAPTRDQGANSKIPNLPGFLAATAQNSCQGDNSALSSSTSANDGICLDEMSMYLKNHDMSILDGDQEIITHTIGFTLDLDLLADTAANGGGEYKLADDTTSLSVSLNEIILNIFDESITLTSPAVPVNAFNRTQNLSDVYVSIFEPSNLMHWPGNLKKYKLQNGKLIGQNGVPAVDVSTGFFNKSPPAISFWSDEADGDDATLGGAANKLP
;
A
#
# COMPACT_ATOMS: atom_id res chain seq x y z
N MET A 1 -0.45 63.62 -66.83
CA MET A 1 -1.36 62.98 -65.85
C MET A 1 -1.87 61.61 -66.35
N LYS A 2 -0.99 60.66 -66.66
CA LYS A 2 -1.39 59.26 -66.96
C LYS A 2 -0.43 58.19 -66.42
N THR A 3 0.68 58.60 -65.81
CA THR A 3 1.72 57.70 -65.28
C THR A 3 1.70 57.55 -63.76
N MET A 4 0.92 58.38 -63.05
CA MET A 4 0.87 58.38 -61.57
C MET A 4 -0.22 57.45 -61.00
N THR A 5 -1.23 57.07 -61.79
CA THR A 5 -2.29 56.13 -61.39
C THR A 5 -1.91 54.66 -61.57
N MET A 6 -0.92 54.36 -62.41
CA MET A 6 -0.54 52.97 -62.70
C MET A 6 0.44 52.39 -61.68
N ARG A 7 1.24 53.24 -61.02
CA ARG A 7 2.15 52.84 -59.94
C ARG A 7 1.41 52.55 -58.63
N THR A 8 0.38 53.32 -58.30
CA THR A 8 -0.47 53.09 -57.12
C THR A 8 -1.33 51.85 -57.26
N LEU A 9 -1.82 51.53 -58.47
CA LEU A 9 -2.58 50.29 -58.71
C LEU A 9 -1.68 49.05 -58.62
N ALA A 10 -0.44 49.13 -59.12
CA ALA A 10 0.52 48.04 -59.05
C ALA A 10 1.01 47.78 -57.62
N THR A 11 1.19 48.82 -56.79
CA THR A 11 1.54 48.64 -55.37
C THR A 11 0.36 48.11 -54.55
N LEU A 12 -0.89 48.47 -54.88
CA LEU A 12 -2.06 47.94 -54.17
C LEU A 12 -2.36 46.48 -54.53
N ALA A 13 -2.18 46.10 -55.81
CA ALA A 13 -2.32 44.72 -56.26
C ALA A 13 -1.19 43.82 -55.72
N GLY A 14 0.04 44.34 -55.62
CA GLY A 14 1.16 43.63 -54.97
C GLY A 14 0.94 43.42 -53.48
N LEU A 15 0.32 44.38 -52.77
CA LEU A 15 0.02 44.23 -51.34
C LEU A 15 -1.11 43.21 -51.08
N MET A 16 -2.13 43.15 -51.94
CA MET A 16 -3.20 42.13 -51.84
C MET A 16 -2.72 40.72 -52.21
N ALA A 17 -1.78 40.58 -53.14
CA ALA A 17 -1.25 39.27 -53.52
C ALA A 17 -0.34 38.66 -52.43
N VAL A 18 0.32 39.49 -51.61
CA VAL A 18 1.15 39.04 -50.48
C VAL A 18 0.31 38.69 -49.24
N LEU A 19 -0.89 39.25 -49.10
CA LEU A 19 -1.82 38.92 -48.00
C LEU A 19 -2.63 37.63 -48.24
N GLY A 20 -2.61 37.07 -49.45
CA GLY A 20 -3.40 35.89 -49.83
C GLY A 20 -2.66 34.55 -49.81
N THR A 21 -1.36 34.52 -49.50
CA THR A 21 -0.54 33.29 -49.46
C THR A 21 0.13 33.04 -48.12
N ALA A 22 -0.30 33.71 -47.06
CA ALA A 22 0.06 33.29 -45.71
C ALA A 22 -0.75 32.02 -45.39
N PRO A 23 -0.12 30.89 -44.99
CA PRO A 23 -0.87 29.80 -44.38
C PRO A 23 -1.65 30.39 -43.19
N ALA A 24 -2.87 29.92 -42.98
CA ALA A 24 -3.61 30.26 -41.77
C ALA A 24 -2.76 29.83 -40.57
N ALA A 25 -2.10 30.80 -39.94
CA ALA A 25 -1.59 30.63 -38.61
C ALA A 25 -2.83 30.50 -37.74
N TYR A 26 -3.15 29.27 -37.36
CA TYR A 26 -3.88 29.05 -36.13
C TYR A 26 -3.01 29.69 -35.05
N ALA A 27 -3.52 30.76 -34.43
CA ALA A 27 -2.98 31.24 -33.17
C ALA A 27 -3.29 30.15 -32.15
N ASP A 28 -2.34 29.24 -31.97
CA ASP A 28 -2.29 28.30 -30.86
C ASP A 28 -1.35 28.93 -29.82
N ASP A 29 -1.95 29.72 -28.93
CA ASP A 29 -1.23 30.42 -27.86
C ASP A 29 -0.92 29.45 -26.72
N THR A 30 0.08 28.58 -26.91
CA THR A 30 0.67 27.80 -25.79
C THR A 30 2.14 27.40 -26.04
N GLU A 31 3.00 28.31 -26.48
CA GLU A 31 4.44 28.02 -26.62
C GLU A 31 5.28 29.19 -26.07
N LEU A 32 5.32 29.34 -24.74
CA LEU A 32 6.40 30.08 -24.07
C LEU A 32 6.91 29.39 -22.80
N PHE A 33 6.90 28.06 -22.79
CA PHE A 33 7.76 27.22 -21.94
C PHE A 33 7.93 25.87 -22.65
N ARG A 34 8.90 25.77 -23.56
CA ARG A 34 9.51 24.46 -23.85
C ARG A 34 10.69 24.27 -22.91
N THR A 35 10.45 23.73 -21.73
CA THR A 35 11.16 22.49 -21.43
C THR A 35 10.50 21.45 -22.33
N GLN A 36 11.24 20.87 -23.28
CA GLN A 36 10.77 19.63 -23.87
C GLN A 36 10.82 18.59 -22.77
N ILE A 37 9.76 18.50 -21.97
CA ILE A 37 9.55 17.37 -21.08
C ILE A 37 9.16 16.24 -22.03
N SER A 38 10.12 15.39 -22.35
CA SER A 38 9.87 14.14 -23.06
C SER A 38 9.03 13.21 -22.16
N GLU A 39 8.40 12.17 -22.71
CA GLU A 39 7.70 11.16 -21.88
C GLU A 39 8.62 10.60 -20.78
N LEU A 40 9.93 10.49 -21.06
CA LEU A 40 10.97 10.11 -20.09
C LEU A 40 11.11 11.10 -18.91
N ASP A 41 10.97 12.40 -19.17
CA ASP A 41 11.08 13.43 -18.12
C ASP A 41 9.80 13.49 -17.24
N LEU A 42 8.64 13.05 -17.76
CA LEU A 42 7.42 12.88 -16.96
C LEU A 42 7.47 11.62 -16.09
N GLU A 43 8.05 10.53 -16.60
CA GLU A 43 8.31 9.30 -15.84
C GLU A 43 9.33 9.54 -14.72
N GLU A 44 10.34 10.39 -14.93
CA GLU A 44 11.33 10.75 -13.90
C GLU A 44 10.74 11.64 -12.79
N ILE A 45 9.82 12.55 -13.11
CA ILE A 45 9.13 13.41 -12.11
C ILE A 45 8.08 12.61 -11.32
N ASN A 46 7.52 11.55 -11.89
CA ASN A 46 6.47 10.74 -11.26
C ASN A 46 6.95 9.31 -10.99
N ALA A 47 8.25 9.14 -10.74
CA ALA A 47 8.86 7.85 -10.54
C ALA A 47 8.33 7.20 -9.25
N ALA A 48 7.59 6.11 -9.40
CA ALA A 48 7.07 5.33 -8.28
C ALA A 48 8.23 4.88 -7.35
N PRO A 49 8.07 4.96 -6.02
CA PRO A 49 9.10 4.53 -5.10
C PRO A 49 9.33 3.02 -5.18
N ASN A 50 10.57 2.61 -4.93
CA ASN A 50 11.00 1.22 -4.89
C ASN A 50 11.01 0.72 -3.45
N ILE A 51 10.26 -0.33 -3.14
CA ILE A 51 10.20 -0.94 -1.81
C ILE A 51 10.64 -2.40 -1.90
N LEU A 52 11.65 -2.77 -1.13
CA LEU A 52 12.13 -4.13 -1.01
C LEU A 52 11.77 -4.69 0.37
N PHE A 53 10.86 -5.67 0.40
CA PHE A 53 10.58 -6.41 1.62
C PHE A 53 11.65 -7.47 1.84
N ILE A 54 12.24 -7.49 3.04
CA ILE A 54 13.10 -8.58 3.50
C ILE A 54 12.35 -9.28 4.64
N LEU A 55 11.83 -10.47 4.34
CA LEU A 55 11.03 -11.25 5.29
C LEU A 55 11.87 -12.36 5.94
N ASP A 56 11.86 -12.39 7.26
CA ASP A 56 12.48 -13.46 8.02
C ASP A 56 11.79 -14.80 7.74
N THR A 57 12.60 -15.79 7.36
CA THR A 57 12.17 -17.17 7.19
C THR A 57 13.01 -18.12 8.04
N SER A 58 13.68 -17.63 9.08
CA SER A 58 14.52 -18.42 9.97
C SER A 58 13.70 -19.46 10.75
N GLY A 59 14.38 -20.38 11.43
CA GLY A 59 13.70 -21.45 12.16
C GLY A 59 12.78 -20.96 13.30
N SER A 60 13.02 -19.77 13.87
CA SER A 60 12.17 -19.19 14.91
C SER A 60 10.78 -18.80 14.40
N MET A 61 10.65 -18.54 13.10
CA MET A 61 9.38 -18.19 12.46
C MET A 61 8.35 -19.33 12.47
N ASN A 62 8.76 -20.56 12.81
CA ASN A 62 7.86 -21.70 13.04
C ASN A 62 7.27 -21.73 14.47
N ALA A 63 7.59 -20.76 15.33
CA ALA A 63 7.00 -20.68 16.65
C ALA A 63 5.53 -20.23 16.55
N ASP A 64 4.69 -20.79 17.42
CA ASP A 64 3.28 -20.44 17.49
C ASP A 64 3.10 -19.10 18.20
N VAL A 65 2.18 -18.30 17.68
CA VAL A 65 1.71 -17.07 18.30
C VAL A 65 0.19 -17.07 18.37
N LEU A 66 -0.34 -16.64 19.52
CA LEU A 66 -1.76 -16.37 19.66
C LEU A 66 -2.06 -15.07 18.93
N THR A 67 -2.92 -15.12 17.94
CA THR A 67 -3.17 -14.00 17.05
C THR A 67 -4.64 -13.86 16.70
N GLN A 68 -5.00 -12.78 16.02
CA GLN A 68 -6.32 -12.57 15.48
C GLN A 68 -6.29 -12.86 13.98
N GLU A 69 -7.20 -13.70 13.53
CA GLU A 69 -7.45 -13.89 12.10
C GLU A 69 -8.73 -13.14 11.73
N PHE A 70 -8.68 -12.49 10.57
CA PHE A 70 -9.81 -11.76 10.03
C PHE A 70 -10.95 -12.74 9.73
N TRP A 71 -12.17 -12.23 9.66
CA TRP A 71 -13.30 -13.03 9.23
C TRP A 71 -13.02 -13.64 7.85
N ASP A 72 -13.04 -14.97 7.79
CA ASP A 72 -13.00 -15.76 6.58
C ASP A 72 -14.22 -16.70 6.60
N PRO A 73 -15.19 -16.53 5.68
CA PRO A 73 -16.39 -17.35 5.63
C PRO A 73 -16.11 -18.82 5.25
N ASP A 74 -14.95 -19.12 4.66
CA ASP A 74 -14.56 -20.48 4.26
C ASP A 74 -13.90 -21.26 5.41
N VAL A 75 -13.50 -20.59 6.49
CA VAL A 75 -12.95 -21.20 7.71
C VAL A 75 -14.08 -21.52 8.69
N THR A 76 -14.08 -22.73 9.25
CA THR A 76 -15.01 -23.09 10.34
C THR A 76 -14.42 -22.73 11.70
N TRP A 77 -15.13 -21.89 12.44
CA TRP A 77 -14.72 -21.36 13.73
C TRP A 77 -15.32 -22.16 14.89
N ASP A 78 -14.47 -22.58 15.82
CA ASP A 78 -14.89 -23.27 17.04
C ASP A 78 -15.64 -22.31 17.96
N GLY A 79 -16.74 -22.79 18.55
CA GLY A 79 -17.52 -22.05 19.54
C GLY A 79 -18.81 -22.78 19.92
N ASP A 80 -19.65 -22.10 20.70
CA ASP A 80 -20.90 -22.67 21.19
C ASP A 80 -22.01 -22.69 20.12
N TYR A 81 -21.90 -21.86 19.08
CA TYR A 81 -22.85 -21.82 17.97
C TYR A 81 -22.53 -22.90 16.94
N ASP A 82 -23.56 -23.38 16.26
CA ASP A 82 -23.41 -24.38 15.20
C ASP A 82 -23.23 -23.67 13.85
N SER A 83 -22.08 -23.88 13.21
CA SER A 83 -21.70 -23.21 11.96
C SER A 83 -22.63 -23.48 10.78
N ASP A 84 -23.49 -24.51 10.82
CA ASP A 84 -24.49 -24.80 9.79
C ASP A 84 -25.84 -24.09 10.04
N LYS A 85 -25.97 -23.35 11.15
CA LYS A 85 -27.21 -22.67 11.53
C LYS A 85 -27.18 -21.17 11.25
N VAL A 86 -28.37 -20.64 10.98
CA VAL A 86 -28.67 -19.22 11.02
C VAL A 86 -29.59 -18.97 12.20
N TYR A 87 -29.17 -18.09 13.10
CA TYR A 87 -29.90 -17.65 14.28
C TYR A 87 -30.67 -16.37 13.95
N PHE A 88 -31.79 -16.11 14.63
CA PHE A 88 -32.58 -14.92 14.35
C PHE A 88 -33.19 -14.26 15.59
N ASP A 89 -33.34 -12.94 15.52
CA ASP A 89 -34.07 -12.14 16.51
C ASP A 89 -34.86 -11.01 15.84
N GLN A 90 -35.92 -10.52 16.48
CA GLN A 90 -36.75 -9.41 15.96
C GLN A 90 -36.25 -8.03 16.39
N PHE A 91 -35.44 -7.95 17.43
CA PHE A 91 -34.99 -6.69 18.03
C PHE A 91 -33.49 -6.46 17.86
N GLY A 92 -32.81 -7.34 17.14
CA GLY A 92 -31.38 -7.29 16.88
C GLY A 92 -30.51 -7.70 18.06
N GLN A 93 -31.10 -8.35 19.09
CA GLN A 93 -30.31 -8.95 20.14
C GLN A 93 -29.64 -10.21 19.62
N GLN A 94 -28.32 -10.33 19.80
CA GLN A 94 -27.59 -11.55 19.52
C GLN A 94 -28.22 -12.71 20.33
N PRO A 95 -28.73 -13.76 19.68
CA PRO A 95 -29.36 -14.89 20.38
C PRO A 95 -28.34 -15.73 21.13
N ASP A 96 -28.73 -16.35 22.26
CA ASP A 96 -27.91 -17.36 22.94
C ASP A 96 -27.72 -18.59 22.05
N ALA A 97 -26.56 -19.28 22.16
CA ALA A 97 -26.24 -20.44 21.33
C ALA A 97 -27.21 -21.63 21.48
N ASP A 98 -27.85 -21.77 22.64
CA ASP A 98 -28.84 -22.81 22.95
C ASP A 98 -30.30 -22.39 22.64
N THR A 99 -30.50 -21.22 22.04
CA THR A 99 -31.82 -20.73 21.63
C THR A 99 -32.53 -21.71 20.68
N ARG A 100 -33.85 -21.55 20.57
CA ARG A 100 -34.68 -22.27 19.58
C ARG A 100 -35.01 -21.43 18.35
N ASN A 101 -34.58 -20.18 18.32
CA ASN A 101 -34.73 -19.25 17.20
C ASN A 101 -33.59 -19.42 16.19
N TRP A 102 -33.61 -20.56 15.49
CA TRP A 102 -32.65 -20.84 14.42
C TRP A 102 -33.28 -21.71 13.32
N PHE A 103 -32.63 -21.72 12.16
CA PHE A 103 -32.90 -22.63 11.04
C PHE A 103 -31.60 -23.02 10.32
N TRP A 104 -31.63 -24.07 9.51
CA TRP A 104 -30.44 -24.50 8.75
C TRP A 104 -30.12 -23.52 7.62
N LYS A 105 -28.84 -23.28 7.34
CA LYS A 105 -28.41 -22.50 6.16
C LYS A 105 -29.03 -23.01 4.86
N SER A 106 -29.23 -24.33 4.74
CA SER A 106 -29.89 -24.95 3.59
C SER A 106 -31.36 -24.55 3.39
N ALA A 107 -32.00 -23.97 4.40
CA ALA A 107 -33.37 -23.45 4.32
C ALA A 107 -33.42 -21.95 3.94
N LEU A 108 -32.27 -21.28 3.82
CA LEU A 108 -32.19 -19.87 3.44
C LEU A 108 -32.19 -19.71 1.92
N HIS A 109 -33.21 -19.02 1.41
CA HIS A 109 -33.37 -18.69 -0.01
C HIS A 109 -33.01 -17.22 -0.34
N CYS A 110 -32.68 -16.43 0.68
CA CYS A 110 -32.21 -15.05 0.56
C CYS A 110 -30.69 -15.00 0.30
N ASN A 111 -30.30 -14.80 -0.95
CA ASN A 111 -28.92 -14.59 -1.37
C ASN A 111 -28.34 -13.26 -0.84
N ALA A 112 -29.16 -12.23 -0.67
CA ALA A 112 -28.71 -10.98 -0.05
C ALA A 112 -28.13 -11.20 1.36
N ALA A 113 -28.77 -12.05 2.16
CA ALA A 113 -28.29 -12.42 3.51
C ALA A 113 -27.00 -13.25 3.45
N VAL A 114 -26.89 -14.17 2.48
CA VAL A 114 -25.65 -14.94 2.26
C VAL A 114 -24.50 -14.00 1.94
N GLY A 115 -24.71 -12.99 1.09
CA GLY A 115 -23.70 -11.97 0.78
C GLY A 115 -23.23 -11.22 2.02
N THR A 116 -24.14 -10.78 2.90
CA THR A 116 -23.73 -10.09 4.13
C THR A 116 -22.95 -10.97 5.10
N PHE A 117 -23.27 -12.28 5.18
CA PHE A 117 -22.51 -13.21 6.00
C PHE A 117 -21.11 -13.41 5.44
N TYR A 118 -20.97 -13.49 4.11
CA TYR A 118 -19.68 -13.56 3.44
C TYR A 118 -18.82 -12.33 3.79
N ASP A 119 -19.42 -11.14 3.81
CA ASP A 119 -18.77 -9.88 4.20
C ASP A 119 -18.60 -9.70 5.73
N GLY A 120 -18.93 -10.72 6.54
CA GLY A 120 -18.70 -10.73 7.99
C GLY A 120 -19.68 -9.88 8.78
N SER A 121 -20.92 -9.76 8.33
CA SER A 121 -21.94 -8.94 8.97
C SER A 121 -23.28 -9.67 9.15
N PRO A 122 -24.01 -9.43 10.26
CA PRO A 122 -25.40 -9.85 10.38
C PRO A 122 -26.28 -9.23 9.29
N PHE A 123 -27.28 -9.98 8.83
CA PHE A 123 -28.25 -9.47 7.87
C PHE A 123 -29.45 -8.87 8.59
N GLN A 124 -29.91 -7.68 8.19
CA GLN A 124 -31.17 -7.11 8.67
C GLN A 124 -32.11 -6.84 7.49
N GLY A 125 -33.31 -7.42 7.52
CA GLY A 125 -34.28 -7.25 6.43
C GLY A 125 -35.66 -7.78 6.78
N PHE A 126 -36.62 -7.63 5.86
CA PHE A 126 -37.93 -8.24 6.02
C PHE A 126 -37.84 -9.71 5.63
N MET A 127 -38.34 -10.59 6.50
CA MET A 127 -38.21 -12.04 6.31
C MET A 127 -39.54 -12.75 6.44
N ARG A 128 -39.68 -13.85 5.70
CA ARG A 128 -40.82 -14.76 5.79
C ARG A 128 -40.36 -16.22 5.81
N ARG A 129 -41.11 -17.05 6.52
CA ARG A 129 -40.96 -18.52 6.56
C ARG A 129 -42.14 -19.17 5.85
N TRP A 130 -41.89 -20.10 4.95
CA TRP A 130 -42.92 -20.92 4.34
C TRP A 130 -43.49 -21.91 5.35
N LYS A 131 -44.77 -21.78 5.69
CA LYS A 131 -45.47 -22.71 6.57
C LYS A 131 -46.08 -23.83 5.71
N ASP A 132 -45.62 -25.06 5.90
CA ASP A 132 -46.33 -26.25 5.41
C ASP A 132 -46.95 -27.03 6.57
N ASN A 133 -48.27 -26.91 6.73
CA ASN A 133 -49.02 -27.67 7.75
C ASN A 133 -50.12 -28.56 7.16
N GLY A 134 -49.96 -28.98 5.89
CA GLY A 134 -50.83 -29.96 5.23
C GLY A 134 -52.25 -29.51 4.82
N SER A 135 -52.79 -28.44 5.42
CA SER A 135 -54.09 -27.85 5.05
C SER A 135 -54.11 -26.32 5.00
N ASP A 136 -52.99 -25.69 5.34
CA ASP A 136 -52.81 -24.24 5.41
C ASP A 136 -51.34 -23.94 5.06
N TRP A 137 -51.13 -23.31 3.91
CA TRP A 137 -49.82 -23.00 3.34
C TRP A 137 -49.72 -21.53 2.99
N GLY A 138 -48.56 -20.95 3.29
CA GLY A 138 -48.27 -19.56 3.02
C GLY A 138 -47.03 -19.05 3.76
N TRP A 139 -46.55 -17.91 3.32
CA TRP A 139 -45.46 -17.17 3.92
C TRP A 139 -45.92 -16.53 5.23
N ASN A 140 -45.24 -16.88 6.32
CA ASN A 140 -45.60 -16.49 7.68
C ASN A 140 -44.37 -15.89 8.38
N MET A 141 -44.58 -15.41 9.60
CA MET A 141 -43.48 -15.03 10.48
C MET A 141 -42.54 -16.22 10.77
N LEU A 142 -41.26 -15.92 11.00
CA LEU A 142 -40.29 -16.88 11.54
C LEU A 142 -40.76 -17.31 12.94
N LEU A 143 -40.57 -18.59 13.25
CA LEU A 143 -40.98 -19.22 14.51
C LEU A 143 -39.89 -20.17 15.00
N GLU A 144 -39.74 -20.30 16.31
CA GLU A 144 -38.87 -21.31 16.91
C GLU A 144 -39.28 -22.74 16.51
N ASN A 145 -38.32 -23.67 16.56
CA ASN A 145 -38.52 -25.10 16.28
C ASN A 145 -39.02 -25.40 14.85
N LYS A 146 -38.69 -24.55 13.87
CA LYS A 146 -39.02 -24.73 12.45
C LYS A 146 -37.78 -24.68 11.54
N PRO A 147 -36.77 -25.56 11.76
CA PRO A 147 -35.45 -25.36 11.19
C PRO A 147 -35.30 -25.72 9.70
N ASN A 148 -36.27 -26.46 9.13
CA ASN A 148 -36.22 -26.94 7.73
C ASN A 148 -37.17 -26.18 6.81
N ASP A 149 -37.94 -25.23 7.34
CA ASP A 149 -38.94 -24.52 6.56
C ASP A 149 -38.24 -23.43 5.73
N PRO A 150 -38.53 -23.33 4.41
CA PRO A 150 -37.92 -22.31 3.55
C PRO A 150 -38.07 -20.89 4.12
N ILE A 151 -36.98 -20.13 4.12
CA ILE A 151 -36.90 -18.74 4.57
C ILE A 151 -36.52 -17.86 3.39
N GLU A 152 -37.27 -16.77 3.19
CA GLU A 152 -37.05 -15.81 2.10
C GLU A 152 -37.02 -14.37 2.63
N CYS A 153 -36.37 -13.47 1.88
CA CYS A 153 -36.28 -12.04 2.20
C CYS A 153 -36.82 -11.13 1.09
N ASP A 154 -37.03 -9.86 1.43
CA ASP A 154 -37.41 -8.83 0.46
C ASP A 154 -36.22 -8.26 -0.32
N ALA A 155 -35.01 -8.35 0.26
CA ALA A 155 -33.82 -7.64 -0.23
C ALA A 155 -33.34 -8.09 -1.61
N ASP A 156 -33.62 -9.33 -2.02
CA ASP A 156 -33.33 -9.87 -3.35
C ASP A 156 -34.59 -10.33 -4.10
N GLU A 157 -35.76 -9.83 -3.69
CA GLU A 157 -37.03 -10.12 -4.35
C GLU A 157 -36.96 -9.79 -5.85
N GLY A 158 -37.30 -10.77 -6.70
CA GLY A 158 -37.24 -10.61 -8.15
C GLY A 158 -35.86 -10.79 -8.76
N ILE A 159 -34.83 -11.05 -7.95
CA ILE A 159 -33.48 -11.45 -8.37
C ILE A 159 -33.30 -12.94 -8.10
N HIS A 160 -33.41 -13.31 -6.82
CA HIS A 160 -33.29 -14.68 -6.29
C HIS A 160 -34.65 -15.15 -5.78
N GLY A 161 -34.98 -16.42 -5.98
CA GLY A 161 -36.23 -17.00 -5.47
C GLY A 161 -36.06 -18.48 -5.21
N GLU A 162 -36.58 -19.35 -6.08
CA GLU A 162 -36.36 -20.79 -5.98
C GLU A 162 -34.86 -21.10 -6.18
N GLY A 163 -34.11 -21.17 -5.08
CA GLY A 163 -32.66 -21.37 -5.04
C GLY A 163 -32.08 -21.26 -3.62
N VAL A 164 -30.98 -21.96 -3.32
CA VAL A 164 -30.34 -21.96 -1.98
C VAL A 164 -28.84 -21.72 -2.08
N GLY A 165 -28.24 -21.15 -1.03
CA GLY A 165 -26.79 -20.93 -0.97
C GLY A 165 -26.26 -20.12 -2.15
N GLY A 166 -26.99 -19.08 -2.56
CA GLY A 166 -26.63 -18.20 -3.67
C GLY A 166 -26.77 -18.78 -5.08
N ASN A 167 -27.32 -19.99 -5.24
CA ASN A 167 -27.59 -20.57 -6.56
C ASN A 167 -29.05 -20.38 -6.97
N GLU A 168 -29.29 -19.90 -8.18
CA GLU A 168 -30.63 -19.85 -8.79
C GLU A 168 -30.96 -21.24 -9.36
N VAL A 169 -32.04 -21.87 -8.89
CA VAL A 169 -32.48 -23.19 -9.38
C VAL A 169 -33.53 -23.04 -10.48
N ASN A 170 -34.34 -21.97 -10.45
CA ASN A 170 -35.36 -21.73 -11.46
C ASN A 170 -35.55 -20.23 -11.77
N PRO A 171 -35.09 -19.75 -12.93
CA PRO A 171 -35.14 -18.33 -13.28
C PRO A 171 -36.53 -17.78 -13.60
N THR A 172 -37.55 -18.64 -13.62
CA THR A 172 -38.95 -18.20 -13.76
C THR A 172 -39.67 -18.06 -12.42
N LYS A 173 -39.01 -18.38 -11.31
CA LYS A 173 -39.58 -18.43 -9.96
C LYS A 173 -38.76 -17.56 -9.01
N LYS A 174 -38.72 -16.25 -9.29
CA LYS A 174 -37.87 -15.25 -8.59
C LYS A 174 -38.56 -14.53 -7.44
N PHE A 175 -39.84 -14.82 -7.16
CA PHE A 175 -40.62 -14.15 -6.14
C PHE A 175 -41.19 -15.15 -5.17
N ALA A 176 -41.28 -14.79 -3.89
CA ALA A 176 -42.09 -15.52 -2.92
C ALA A 176 -43.58 -15.43 -3.30
N ALA A 177 -44.29 -16.56 -3.21
CA ALA A 177 -45.67 -16.73 -3.64
C ALA A 177 -46.61 -17.19 -2.52
N ASP A 178 -47.65 -16.41 -2.21
CA ASP A 178 -48.78 -16.81 -1.36
C ASP A 178 -49.94 -17.38 -2.19
N GLY A 179 -50.53 -18.49 -1.71
CA GLY A 179 -51.87 -18.95 -2.13
C GLY A 179 -51.98 -19.84 -3.38
N ILE A 180 -50.89 -20.45 -3.88
CA ILE A 180 -50.95 -21.19 -5.17
C ILE A 180 -51.12 -22.71 -5.02
N ALA A 181 -50.47 -23.37 -4.06
CA ALA A 181 -50.68 -24.76 -3.62
C ALA A 181 -49.54 -25.12 -2.64
N LYS A 182 -49.60 -26.30 -2.01
CA LYS A 182 -48.55 -26.80 -1.10
C LYS A 182 -47.13 -26.76 -1.71
N ASP A 183 -47.03 -26.98 -3.01
CA ASP A 183 -45.82 -27.17 -3.79
C ASP A 183 -45.37 -25.94 -4.57
N GLN A 184 -45.95 -24.75 -4.31
CA GLN A 184 -45.55 -23.52 -5.01
C GLN A 184 -45.23 -22.35 -4.05
N PRO A 185 -44.09 -22.40 -3.33
CA PRO A 185 -43.63 -21.29 -2.50
C PRO A 185 -43.15 -20.10 -3.33
N TRP A 186 -42.87 -20.28 -4.63
CA TRP A 186 -42.32 -19.26 -5.51
C TRP A 186 -43.15 -19.03 -6.79
N SER A 187 -43.05 -17.83 -7.37
CA SER A 187 -43.77 -17.33 -8.56
C SER A 187 -42.89 -16.44 -9.45
N ASP A 188 -43.44 -16.07 -10.62
CA ASP A 188 -42.91 -15.08 -11.55
C ASP A 188 -43.41 -13.65 -11.26
N THR A 189 -44.31 -13.48 -10.29
CA THR A 189 -44.86 -12.17 -9.88
C THR A 189 -44.88 -12.03 -8.36
N PRO A 190 -44.58 -10.83 -7.81
CA PRO A 190 -44.63 -10.58 -6.38
C PRO A 190 -46.07 -10.61 -5.85
N ASN A 191 -46.30 -11.33 -4.75
CA ASN A 191 -47.60 -11.30 -4.08
C ASN A 191 -47.53 -11.50 -2.55
N VAL A 192 -46.34 -11.53 -1.96
CA VAL A 192 -46.13 -11.64 -0.52
C VAL A 192 -46.11 -10.26 0.11
N ASN A 193 -46.69 -10.14 1.30
CA ASN A 193 -46.60 -8.91 2.10
C ASN A 193 -45.40 -9.01 3.04
N TRP A 194 -44.47 -8.06 2.97
CA TRP A 194 -43.28 -7.98 3.84
C TRP A 194 -43.57 -7.07 5.05
N ASP A 195 -43.93 -7.65 6.19
CA ASP A 195 -44.44 -6.89 7.35
C ASP A 195 -43.65 -7.06 8.66
N ARG A 196 -42.59 -7.89 8.65
CA ARG A 196 -41.78 -8.18 9.83
C ARG A 196 -40.30 -8.20 9.48
N GLN A 197 -39.54 -7.41 10.22
CA GLN A 197 -38.09 -7.40 10.15
C GLN A 197 -37.48 -8.38 11.15
N TYR A 198 -36.35 -8.93 10.76
CA TYR A 198 -35.51 -9.77 11.60
C TYR A 198 -34.06 -9.39 11.37
N VAL A 199 -33.23 -9.66 12.37
CA VAL A 199 -31.78 -9.74 12.21
C VAL A 199 -31.42 -11.22 12.18
N LEU A 200 -30.67 -11.62 11.16
CA LEU A 200 -30.11 -12.96 11.02
C LEU A 200 -28.63 -12.93 11.37
N PHE A 201 -28.20 -13.94 12.10
CA PHE A 201 -26.83 -14.13 12.53
C PHE A 201 -26.33 -15.48 12.05
N ASP A 202 -25.22 -15.48 11.31
CA ASP A 202 -24.54 -16.70 10.90
C ASP A 202 -23.86 -17.36 12.11
N GLY A 203 -24.12 -18.64 12.36
CA GLY A 203 -23.55 -19.33 13.52
C GLY A 203 -22.02 -19.36 13.51
N ASN A 204 -21.39 -19.45 12.34
CA ASN A 204 -19.95 -19.44 12.20
C ASN A 204 -19.38 -18.04 12.47
N LEU A 205 -20.07 -16.99 12.01
CA LEU A 205 -19.72 -15.60 12.31
C LEU A 205 -19.78 -15.32 13.81
N LEU A 206 -20.83 -15.80 14.50
CA LEU A 206 -20.94 -15.65 15.96
C LEU A 206 -19.82 -16.35 16.73
N ASN A 207 -19.33 -17.49 16.23
CA ASN A 207 -18.15 -18.17 16.81
C ASN A 207 -16.86 -17.34 16.61
N TRP A 208 -16.67 -16.76 15.43
CA TRP A 208 -15.56 -15.85 15.16
C TRP A 208 -15.62 -14.62 16.07
N GLU A 209 -16.76 -13.93 16.14
CA GLU A 209 -16.95 -12.76 17.00
C GLU A 209 -16.74 -13.11 18.49
N GLY A 210 -17.30 -14.25 18.93
CA GLY A 210 -17.22 -14.72 20.32
C GLY A 210 -15.81 -15.12 20.76
N SER A 211 -14.99 -15.64 19.84
CA SER A 211 -13.57 -15.93 20.07
C SER A 211 -12.67 -14.69 19.92
N GLY A 212 -13.23 -13.57 19.45
CA GLY A 212 -12.45 -12.40 19.05
C GLY A 212 -11.55 -12.67 17.83
N GLY A 213 -11.88 -13.67 17.02
CA GLY A 213 -11.07 -14.15 15.91
C GLY A 213 -9.75 -14.79 16.35
N THR A 214 -9.63 -15.19 17.62
CA THR A 214 -8.35 -15.62 18.18
C THR A 214 -7.99 -17.02 17.71
N VAL A 215 -6.87 -17.16 17.00
CA VAL A 215 -6.32 -18.41 16.50
C VAL A 215 -4.85 -18.57 16.89
N ILE A 216 -4.34 -19.79 16.78
CA ILE A 216 -2.91 -20.07 16.90
C ILE A 216 -2.39 -20.26 15.47
N LYS A 217 -1.46 -19.41 15.06
CA LYS A 217 -0.71 -19.51 13.81
C LYS A 217 0.78 -19.49 14.09
N SER A 218 1.58 -20.04 13.20
CA SER A 218 3.02 -19.77 13.22
C SER A 218 3.29 -18.28 12.94
N ARG A 219 4.42 -17.77 13.44
CA ARG A 219 4.82 -16.38 13.18
C ARG A 219 4.95 -16.09 11.68
N LEU A 220 5.43 -17.06 10.88
CA LEU A 220 5.48 -16.88 9.42
C LEU A 220 4.10 -16.77 8.79
N GLU A 221 3.12 -17.58 9.22
CA GLU A 221 1.75 -17.48 8.69
C GLU A 221 1.13 -16.11 8.99
N VAL A 222 1.40 -15.53 10.18
CA VAL A 222 0.98 -14.16 10.49
C VAL A 222 1.61 -13.14 9.55
N VAL A 223 2.92 -13.26 9.30
CA VAL A 223 3.62 -12.38 8.35
C VAL A 223 3.06 -12.53 6.94
N GLN A 224 2.82 -13.76 6.48
CA GLN A 224 2.23 -14.04 5.17
C GLN A 224 0.86 -13.40 5.03
N ASP A 225 -0.02 -13.58 6.02
CA ASP A 225 -1.37 -13.00 6.02
C ASP A 225 -1.34 -11.48 5.94
N VAL A 226 -0.51 -10.83 6.75
CA VAL A 226 -0.45 -9.37 6.82
C VAL A 226 0.19 -8.80 5.56
N VAL A 227 1.30 -9.39 5.08
CA VAL A 227 1.96 -8.95 3.85
C VAL A 227 1.03 -9.13 2.66
N ASN A 228 0.32 -10.26 2.54
CA ASN A 228 -0.65 -10.47 1.46
C ASN A 228 -1.79 -9.44 1.48
N LYS A 229 -2.32 -9.12 2.67
CA LYS A 229 -3.36 -8.09 2.80
C LYS A 229 -2.83 -6.70 2.45
N LEU A 230 -1.62 -6.36 2.88
CA LEU A 230 -0.96 -5.11 2.48
C LEU A 230 -0.76 -5.07 0.96
N LEU A 231 -0.25 -6.16 0.39
CA LEU A 231 -0.12 -6.30 -1.05
C LEU A 231 -1.46 -6.20 -1.77
N ASP A 232 -2.63 -6.33 -1.15
CA ASP A 232 -3.92 -6.09 -1.83
C ASP A 232 -4.28 -4.59 -1.90
N THR A 233 -3.71 -3.75 -1.04
CA THR A 233 -4.04 -2.31 -0.93
C THR A 233 -3.04 -1.37 -1.61
N LEU A 234 -1.82 -1.84 -1.89
CA LEU A 234 -0.77 -1.01 -2.48
C LEU A 234 -1.04 -0.65 -3.95
N GLU A 235 -0.85 0.62 -4.31
CA GLU A 235 -0.86 1.11 -5.70
C GLU A 235 0.22 2.19 -5.87
N GLY A 236 0.71 2.38 -7.10
CA GLY A 236 1.67 3.43 -7.43
C GLY A 236 3.08 3.21 -6.86
N VAL A 237 3.46 1.95 -6.61
CA VAL A 237 4.76 1.57 -6.02
C VAL A 237 5.37 0.38 -6.76
N ASN A 238 6.70 0.30 -6.76
CA ASN A 238 7.41 -0.89 -7.22
C ASN A 238 7.80 -1.75 -6.01
N ILE A 239 7.45 -3.04 -6.04
CA ILE A 239 7.68 -3.95 -4.92
C ILE A 239 8.59 -5.09 -5.34
N GLY A 240 9.58 -5.40 -4.52
CA GLY A 240 10.40 -6.59 -4.59
C GLY A 240 10.38 -7.37 -3.29
N LEU A 241 10.88 -8.60 -3.33
CA LEU A 241 10.86 -9.52 -2.20
C LEU A 241 12.20 -10.24 -2.04
N MET A 242 12.70 -10.24 -0.81
CA MET A 242 13.80 -11.04 -0.32
C MET A 242 13.35 -11.85 0.89
N ARG A 243 14.12 -12.91 1.18
CA ARG A 243 14.02 -13.65 2.43
C ARG A 243 15.39 -13.99 2.98
N PHE A 244 15.45 -14.45 4.22
CA PHE A 244 16.66 -15.08 4.74
C PHE A 244 16.92 -16.43 4.09
N ASN A 245 18.19 -16.72 3.85
CA ASN A 245 18.65 -18.01 3.41
C ASN A 245 18.88 -18.96 4.60
N ASN A 246 18.89 -20.26 4.33
CA ASN A 246 19.15 -21.33 5.27
C ASN A 246 20.51 -21.24 6.00
N GLN A 247 21.50 -20.54 5.44
CA GLN A 247 22.86 -20.46 6.02
C GLN A 247 23.39 -19.03 6.15
N GLU A 248 23.53 -18.31 5.03
CA GLU A 248 24.13 -16.98 4.97
C GLU A 248 23.42 -16.12 3.92
N GLY A 249 23.22 -14.83 4.22
CA GLY A 249 22.54 -13.83 3.40
C GLY A 249 21.09 -14.14 3.02
N GLY A 250 20.63 -13.56 1.90
CA GLY A 250 19.26 -13.74 1.41
C GLY A 250 19.12 -13.49 -0.10
N PRO A 251 18.40 -14.34 -0.84
CA PRO A 251 18.19 -14.19 -2.28
C PRO A 251 17.10 -13.17 -2.63
N ILE A 252 17.13 -12.64 -3.86
CA ILE A 252 16.03 -11.86 -4.46
C ILE A 252 14.97 -12.83 -4.99
N LEU A 253 13.86 -13.02 -4.27
CA LEU A 253 12.77 -13.90 -4.67
C LEU A 253 11.86 -13.31 -5.74
N HIS A 254 11.83 -11.98 -5.80
CA HIS A 254 11.08 -11.23 -6.79
C HIS A 254 11.79 -9.90 -7.01
N GLU A 255 12.08 -9.56 -8.27
CA GLU A 255 12.62 -8.26 -8.66
C GLU A 255 11.67 -7.12 -8.24
N ILE A 256 12.21 -5.92 -8.04
CA ILE A 256 11.41 -4.73 -7.78
C ILE A 256 10.76 -4.27 -9.10
N VAL A 257 9.44 -4.42 -9.18
CA VAL A 257 8.63 -4.07 -10.35
C VAL A 257 7.27 -3.49 -9.92
N PRO A 258 6.55 -2.77 -10.80
CA PRO A 258 5.25 -2.19 -10.48
C PRO A 258 4.26 -3.22 -9.92
N ILE A 259 3.61 -2.88 -8.82
CA ILE A 259 2.73 -3.81 -8.10
C ILE A 259 1.49 -4.21 -8.91
N GLU A 260 0.97 -3.32 -9.76
CA GLU A 260 -0.30 -3.49 -10.48
C GLU A 260 -0.30 -4.72 -11.39
N ALA A 261 0.83 -5.03 -12.02
CA ALA A 261 0.97 -6.17 -12.91
C ALA A 261 1.52 -7.43 -12.21
N ASN A 262 2.08 -7.29 -11.00
CA ASN A 262 2.88 -8.34 -10.35
C ASN A 262 2.32 -8.79 -8.99
N ARG A 263 1.22 -8.19 -8.52
CA ARG A 263 0.60 -8.46 -7.22
C ARG A 263 0.42 -9.95 -6.93
N GLN A 264 -0.20 -10.69 -7.86
CA GLN A 264 -0.44 -12.12 -7.65
C GLN A 264 0.87 -12.91 -7.60
N ALA A 265 1.85 -12.58 -8.45
CA ALA A 265 3.16 -13.26 -8.43
C ALA A 265 3.91 -13.01 -7.12
N LEU A 266 3.83 -11.81 -6.55
CA LEU A 266 4.39 -11.50 -5.23
C LEU A 266 3.67 -12.28 -4.12
N LYS A 267 2.33 -12.32 -4.12
CA LYS A 267 1.55 -13.11 -3.15
C LYS A 267 1.91 -14.60 -3.22
N ASP A 268 2.00 -15.17 -4.43
CA ASP A 268 2.42 -16.56 -4.62
C ASP A 268 3.83 -16.83 -4.05
N ARG A 269 4.74 -15.84 -4.11
CA ARG A 269 6.07 -15.94 -3.49
C ARG A 269 6.04 -15.85 -1.98
N VAL A 270 5.20 -14.98 -1.43
CA VAL A 270 4.97 -14.86 0.02
C VAL A 270 4.37 -16.16 0.57
N ASP A 271 3.35 -16.71 -0.09
CA ASP A 271 2.70 -17.97 0.29
C ASP A 271 3.65 -19.18 0.23
N ALA A 272 4.63 -19.13 -0.68
CA ALA A 272 5.64 -20.18 -0.83
C ALA A 272 6.77 -20.12 0.21
N LEU A 273 6.82 -19.08 1.06
CA LEU A 273 7.81 -19.00 2.13
C LEU A 273 7.61 -20.13 3.14
N ALA A 274 8.71 -20.67 3.63
CA ALA A 274 8.72 -21.71 4.64
C ALA A 274 9.79 -21.40 5.69
N PRO A 275 9.51 -21.67 6.99
CA PRO A 275 10.47 -21.38 8.04
C PRO A 275 11.62 -22.39 8.02
N GLY A 276 12.84 -21.92 8.26
CA GLY A 276 14.05 -22.72 8.27
C GLY A 276 15.33 -21.89 8.19
N GLY A 277 16.40 -22.42 8.80
CA GLY A 277 17.71 -21.81 8.74
C GLY A 277 18.01 -20.81 9.86
N TRP A 278 18.98 -19.95 9.59
CA TRP A 278 19.51 -18.95 10.51
C TRP A 278 18.94 -17.56 10.21
N THR A 279 19.42 -16.55 10.95
CA THR A 279 18.97 -15.15 10.86
C THR A 279 20.12 -14.24 10.39
N PRO A 280 20.52 -14.30 9.11
CA PRO A 280 21.66 -13.57 8.55
C PRO A 280 21.31 -12.11 8.17
N LEU A 281 21.02 -11.28 9.18
CA LEU A 281 20.53 -9.90 8.98
C LEU A 281 21.51 -9.04 8.17
N SER A 282 22.75 -8.91 8.62
CA SER A 282 23.78 -8.03 8.03
C SER A 282 24.13 -8.47 6.62
N GLU A 283 24.23 -9.79 6.41
CA GLU A 283 24.53 -10.38 5.11
C GLU A 283 23.40 -10.18 4.10
N THR A 284 22.14 -10.30 4.56
CA THR A 284 20.98 -10.09 3.70
C THR A 284 20.85 -8.61 3.32
N LEU A 285 21.04 -7.70 4.27
CA LEU A 285 21.03 -6.26 4.00
C LEU A 285 22.19 -5.84 3.09
N TYR A 286 23.37 -6.46 3.25
CA TYR A 286 24.48 -6.29 2.31
C TYR A 286 24.09 -6.70 0.89
N GLU A 287 23.45 -7.86 0.72
CA GLU A 287 23.02 -8.33 -0.60
C GLU A 287 21.95 -7.42 -1.21
N ALA A 288 21.00 -6.91 -0.41
CA ALA A 288 20.04 -5.90 -0.84
C ALA A 288 20.74 -4.64 -1.37
N GLY A 289 21.78 -4.18 -0.67
CA GLY A 289 22.61 -3.06 -1.15
C GLY A 289 23.33 -3.35 -2.47
N GLN A 290 23.79 -4.58 -2.67
CA GLN A 290 24.37 -5.00 -3.95
C GLN A 290 23.34 -4.99 -5.07
N TYR A 291 22.09 -5.40 -4.78
CA TYR A 291 20.98 -5.38 -5.72
C TYR A 291 20.63 -3.96 -6.14
N TYR A 292 20.38 -3.07 -5.19
CA TYR A 292 20.10 -1.66 -5.48
C TYR A 292 21.21 -0.99 -6.28
N ALA A 293 22.47 -1.25 -5.95
CA ALA A 293 23.60 -0.65 -6.66
C ALA A 293 23.96 -1.33 -8.00
N GLY A 294 23.22 -2.35 -8.45
CA GLY A 294 23.52 -3.09 -9.68
C GLY A 294 24.89 -3.76 -9.66
N ARG A 295 25.37 -4.16 -8.48
CA ARG A 295 26.70 -4.75 -8.28
C ARG A 295 26.65 -6.27 -8.48
N THR A 296 27.80 -6.92 -8.46
CA THR A 296 27.86 -8.37 -8.55
C THR A 296 27.21 -9.01 -7.31
N PRO A 297 26.33 -10.00 -7.47
CA PRO A 297 25.76 -10.75 -6.35
C PRO A 297 26.84 -11.48 -5.56
N PHE A 298 26.65 -11.62 -4.25
CA PHE A 298 27.54 -12.43 -3.41
C PHE A 298 26.78 -13.54 -2.71
N TYR A 299 25.63 -13.21 -2.10
CA TYR A 299 24.71 -14.13 -1.46
C TYR A 299 23.57 -14.60 -2.38
N GLY A 300 23.40 -13.98 -3.56
CA GLY A 300 22.47 -14.44 -4.62
C GLY A 300 23.09 -15.12 -5.86
N ASP A 301 24.41 -15.32 -5.94
CA ASP A 301 25.12 -15.93 -7.08
C ASP A 301 25.16 -17.48 -7.07
N CYS A 302 25.06 -18.11 -8.24
CA CYS A 302 25.14 -19.57 -8.40
C CYS A 302 26.56 -20.16 -8.20
N SER A 303 27.60 -19.33 -8.17
CA SER A 303 28.98 -19.82 -8.20
C SER A 303 29.63 -20.00 -6.83
N ASN A 304 29.00 -19.50 -5.76
CA ASN A 304 29.58 -19.46 -4.43
C ASN A 304 28.90 -20.46 -3.49
N ALA A 305 29.71 -21.24 -2.76
CA ALA A 305 29.22 -22.22 -1.78
C ALA A 305 28.48 -21.56 -0.59
N THR A 306 28.66 -20.27 -0.37
CA THR A 306 27.95 -19.48 0.65
C THR A 306 26.67 -18.81 0.12
N SER A 307 26.30 -19.05 -1.14
CA SER A 307 25.22 -18.33 -1.82
C SER A 307 24.05 -19.24 -2.21
N THR A 308 22.85 -18.66 -2.33
CA THR A 308 21.64 -19.36 -2.79
C THR A 308 21.07 -18.76 -4.06
N CYS A 309 21.52 -19.26 -5.21
CA CYS A 309 20.91 -18.86 -6.47
C CYS A 309 19.67 -19.67 -6.85
N GLN A 310 19.41 -20.83 -6.21
CA GLN A 310 18.23 -21.63 -6.56
C GLN A 310 16.92 -20.86 -6.36
N ASP A 311 16.94 -19.88 -5.46
CA ASP A 311 15.78 -19.09 -5.11
C ASP A 311 15.82 -17.67 -5.70
N SER A 312 17.01 -17.15 -6.06
CA SER A 312 17.13 -15.84 -6.71
C SER A 312 16.54 -15.89 -8.12
N VAL A 313 15.66 -14.95 -8.45
CA VAL A 313 15.02 -14.89 -9.77
C VAL A 313 15.97 -14.35 -10.83
N ALA A 314 16.00 -14.99 -11.99
CA ALA A 314 16.86 -14.57 -13.11
C ALA A 314 16.55 -13.15 -13.60
N ASN A 315 15.31 -12.69 -13.44
CA ASN A 315 14.90 -11.32 -13.79
C ASN A 315 15.55 -10.25 -12.90
N SER A 316 16.10 -10.61 -11.74
CA SER A 316 16.86 -9.67 -10.92
C SER A 316 18.27 -9.38 -11.47
N MET A 317 18.68 -10.06 -12.54
CA MET A 317 20.07 -10.10 -13.02
C MET A 317 20.19 -9.65 -14.48
N ILE A 318 21.24 -8.89 -14.77
CA ILE A 318 21.65 -8.52 -16.12
C ILE A 318 23.16 -8.66 -16.30
N GLY A 319 23.60 -9.41 -17.31
CA GLY A 319 25.02 -9.50 -17.66
C GLY A 319 25.96 -10.03 -16.57
N GLY A 320 25.45 -10.75 -15.56
CA GLY A 320 26.24 -11.26 -14.43
C GLY A 320 26.35 -10.32 -13.23
N THR A 321 25.66 -9.18 -13.26
CA THR A 321 25.41 -8.30 -12.11
C THR A 321 23.92 -8.20 -11.85
N TYR A 322 23.54 -7.62 -10.72
CA TYR A 322 22.15 -7.26 -10.50
C TYR A 322 21.67 -6.21 -11.50
N ASP A 323 20.41 -6.32 -11.92
CA ASP A 323 19.70 -5.28 -12.64
C ASP A 323 19.15 -4.29 -11.61
N SER A 324 19.76 -3.10 -11.53
CA SER A 324 19.41 -2.12 -10.51
C SER A 324 17.97 -1.63 -10.72
N PRO A 325 17.15 -1.59 -9.66
CA PRO A 325 15.81 -1.03 -9.73
C PRO A 325 15.80 0.51 -9.73
N ILE A 326 16.94 1.17 -9.49
CA ILE A 326 17.08 2.63 -9.44
C ILE A 326 17.18 3.17 -10.86
N ASN A 327 16.04 3.54 -11.44
CA ASN A 327 15.95 3.94 -12.84
C ASN A 327 15.95 5.47 -13.03
N PHE A 328 15.61 6.23 -11.99
CA PHE A 328 15.45 7.68 -12.08
C PHE A 328 16.15 8.39 -10.92
N SER A 329 16.70 9.59 -11.19
CA SER A 329 17.45 10.38 -10.20
C SER A 329 16.65 10.72 -8.94
N CYS A 330 15.34 10.97 -9.11
CA CYS A 330 14.42 11.36 -8.04
C CYS A 330 13.69 10.19 -7.38
N GLN A 331 13.90 8.95 -7.86
CA GLN A 331 13.21 7.78 -7.37
C GLN A 331 13.64 7.44 -5.94
N LYS A 332 12.67 7.33 -5.04
CA LYS A 332 12.92 6.95 -3.64
C LYS A 332 13.04 5.44 -3.50
N ASN A 333 13.95 5.00 -2.62
CA ASN A 333 14.26 3.59 -2.42
C ASN A 333 14.18 3.24 -0.94
N TYR A 334 13.48 2.15 -0.62
CA TYR A 334 13.16 1.73 0.74
C TYR A 334 13.38 0.24 0.93
N ILE A 335 13.90 -0.13 2.10
CA ILE A 335 13.95 -1.51 2.58
C ILE A 335 13.05 -1.61 3.81
N VAL A 336 12.20 -2.63 3.84
CA VAL A 336 11.43 -2.99 5.03
C VAL A 336 11.90 -4.37 5.50
N LEU A 337 12.69 -4.38 6.57
CA LEU A 337 13.27 -5.58 7.16
C LEU A 337 12.41 -6.05 8.34
N LEU A 338 11.79 -7.22 8.22
CA LEU A 338 10.98 -7.84 9.28
C LEU A 338 11.70 -9.08 9.82
N THR A 339 11.89 -9.15 11.13
CA THR A 339 12.53 -10.30 11.79
C THR A 339 11.93 -10.64 13.15
N ASP A 340 11.84 -11.93 13.47
CA ASP A 340 11.44 -12.42 14.80
C ASP A 340 12.62 -12.91 15.66
N GLY A 341 13.82 -12.89 15.05
CA GLY A 341 15.04 -13.44 15.60
C GLY A 341 16.17 -12.42 15.74
N ALA A 342 17.02 -12.65 16.74
CA ALA A 342 18.33 -12.02 16.84
C ALA A 342 19.28 -12.63 15.80
N PRO A 343 20.28 -11.88 15.31
CA PRO A 343 21.15 -12.34 14.23
C PRO A 343 21.94 -13.59 14.63
N THR A 344 21.96 -14.58 13.73
CA THR A 344 22.69 -15.84 13.92
C THR A 344 23.31 -16.25 12.60
N ARG A 345 24.55 -16.78 12.64
CA ARG A 345 25.35 -17.05 11.42
C ARG A 345 25.43 -15.82 10.52
N ASP A 346 25.74 -14.67 11.13
CA ASP A 346 25.66 -13.38 10.47
C ASP A 346 27.00 -12.65 10.59
N GLN A 347 28.05 -13.26 10.05
CA GLN A 347 29.44 -12.80 10.18
C GLN A 347 30.16 -12.68 8.84
N GLY A 348 29.62 -13.28 7.78
CA GLY A 348 30.21 -13.34 6.45
C GLY A 348 30.36 -11.97 5.80
N ALA A 349 29.49 -11.02 6.15
CA ALA A 349 29.55 -9.64 5.68
C ALA A 349 30.46 -8.73 6.54
N ASN A 350 30.97 -9.19 7.69
CA ASN A 350 31.68 -8.33 8.64
C ASN A 350 32.96 -7.70 8.09
N SER A 351 33.62 -8.40 7.18
CA SER A 351 34.77 -7.87 6.46
C SER A 351 34.42 -7.18 5.15
N LYS A 352 33.21 -7.39 4.62
CA LYS A 352 32.78 -6.88 3.32
C LYS A 352 32.23 -5.46 3.45
N ILE A 353 31.39 -5.23 4.44
CA ILE A 353 30.71 -3.95 4.66
C ILE A 353 31.72 -2.81 4.85
N PRO A 354 32.74 -2.90 5.73
CA PRO A 354 33.74 -1.83 5.86
C PRO A 354 34.63 -1.64 4.61
N ASN A 355 34.68 -2.63 3.73
CA ASN A 355 35.45 -2.58 2.47
C ASN A 355 34.60 -2.06 1.30
N LEU A 356 33.34 -1.67 1.52
CA LEU A 356 32.52 -1.05 0.49
C LEU A 356 33.12 0.29 0.03
N PRO A 357 33.02 0.62 -1.27
CA PRO A 357 33.49 1.91 -1.78
C PRO A 357 32.80 3.06 -1.06
N GLY A 358 33.58 4.01 -0.54
CA GLY A 358 33.05 5.18 0.14
C GLY A 358 32.54 4.95 1.57
N PHE A 359 32.70 3.74 2.14
CA PHE A 359 32.18 3.39 3.47
C PHE A 359 32.56 4.44 4.53
N LEU A 360 33.85 4.73 4.69
CA LEU A 360 34.32 5.72 5.68
C LEU A 360 33.71 7.11 5.49
N ALA A 361 33.41 7.52 4.26
CA ALA A 361 32.79 8.82 4.00
C ALA A 361 31.30 8.81 4.36
N ALA A 362 30.60 7.71 4.10
CA ALA A 362 29.17 7.55 4.38
C ALA A 362 28.88 7.33 5.88
N THR A 363 29.76 6.63 6.59
CA THR A 363 29.52 6.19 7.98
C THR A 363 30.36 6.94 9.02
N ALA A 364 31.40 7.67 8.58
CA ALA A 364 32.45 8.20 9.46
C ALA A 364 33.16 7.12 10.31
N GLN A 365 33.07 5.84 9.93
CA GLN A 365 33.67 4.70 10.61
C GLN A 365 34.58 3.90 9.68
N ASN A 366 35.56 3.19 10.25
CA ASN A 366 36.53 2.38 9.50
C ASN A 366 36.33 0.87 9.68
N SER A 367 35.38 0.47 10.52
CA SER A 367 34.97 -0.90 10.80
C SER A 367 33.57 -0.85 11.40
N CYS A 368 32.87 -1.98 11.38
CA CYS A 368 31.63 -2.12 12.11
C CYS A 368 31.89 -1.97 13.62
N GLN A 369 31.05 -1.20 14.29
CA GLN A 369 31.16 -0.92 15.71
C GLN A 369 30.03 -1.66 16.40
N GLY A 370 30.32 -2.87 16.90
CA GLY A 370 29.27 -3.67 17.51
C GLY A 370 28.60 -2.98 18.68
N ASP A 371 27.37 -2.54 18.49
CA ASP A 371 26.40 -2.43 19.59
C ASP A 371 25.79 -3.80 19.85
N ASN A 372 26.64 -4.71 20.30
CA ASN A 372 26.24 -6.06 20.69
C ASN A 372 25.74 -6.10 22.14
N SER A 373 25.46 -4.93 22.74
CA SER A 373 25.19 -4.83 24.18
C SER A 373 23.84 -5.41 24.59
N ALA A 374 22.94 -5.64 23.63
CA ALA A 374 21.61 -6.23 23.82
C ALA A 374 21.41 -7.62 23.19
N LEU A 375 22.45 -8.22 22.58
CA LEU A 375 22.26 -9.49 21.88
C LEU A 375 22.09 -10.67 22.85
N SER A 376 21.00 -11.43 22.64
CA SER A 376 20.63 -12.65 23.38
C SER A 376 21.81 -13.61 23.60
N SER A 377 21.78 -14.36 24.71
CA SER A 377 22.76 -15.42 25.03
C SER A 377 22.95 -16.52 23.96
N SER A 378 22.12 -16.53 22.91
CA SER A 378 22.17 -17.45 21.77
C SER A 378 22.98 -16.95 20.56
N THR A 379 23.47 -15.70 20.57
CA THR A 379 24.19 -15.10 19.43
C THR A 379 25.68 -14.99 19.73
N SER A 380 26.50 -15.14 18.69
CA SER A 380 27.94 -14.93 18.83
C SER A 380 28.22 -13.44 18.97
N ALA A 381 29.29 -13.06 19.67
CA ALA A 381 29.69 -11.65 19.88
C ALA A 381 30.01 -10.85 18.60
N ASN A 382 29.90 -11.46 17.41
CA ASN A 382 30.10 -10.81 16.12
C ASN A 382 28.95 -11.04 15.13
N ASP A 383 27.91 -11.81 15.49
CA ASP A 383 26.73 -11.94 14.62
C ASP A 383 25.99 -10.60 14.62
N GLY A 384 25.57 -10.09 13.46
CA GLY A 384 24.78 -8.84 13.38
C GLY A 384 25.58 -7.56 13.48
N ILE A 385 26.89 -7.65 13.70
CA ILE A 385 27.70 -6.51 14.18
C ILE A 385 27.80 -5.34 13.20
N CYS A 386 27.41 -5.54 11.95
CA CYS A 386 27.51 -4.54 10.89
C CYS A 386 26.14 -4.12 10.32
N LEU A 387 25.04 -4.58 10.92
CA LEU A 387 23.71 -4.39 10.35
C LEU A 387 23.36 -2.90 10.26
N ASP A 388 23.55 -2.19 11.37
CA ASP A 388 23.26 -0.77 11.50
C ASP A 388 24.23 0.10 10.69
N GLU A 389 25.51 -0.29 10.62
CA GLU A 389 26.48 0.35 9.73
C GLU A 389 26.19 0.15 8.25
N MET A 390 25.71 -1.03 7.87
CA MET A 390 25.28 -1.28 6.50
C MET A 390 24.10 -0.37 6.16
N SER A 391 23.11 -0.28 7.05
CA SER A 391 21.98 0.63 6.92
C SER A 391 22.41 2.10 6.81
N MET A 392 23.37 2.54 7.64
CA MET A 392 23.96 3.87 7.55
C MET A 392 24.65 4.12 6.21
N TYR A 393 25.37 3.13 5.69
CA TYR A 393 26.00 3.21 4.38
C TYR A 393 24.96 3.36 3.27
N LEU A 394 23.88 2.56 3.30
CA LEU A 394 22.78 2.63 2.33
C LEU A 394 22.08 3.99 2.32
N LYS A 395 22.00 4.65 3.48
CA LYS A 395 21.41 5.97 3.61
C LYS A 395 22.32 7.09 3.10
N ASN A 396 23.62 7.03 3.38
CA ASN A 396 24.53 8.16 3.19
C ASN A 396 25.48 8.03 1.98
N HIS A 397 25.41 6.92 1.25
CA HIS A 397 26.18 6.70 0.04
C HIS A 397 25.27 6.74 -1.18
N ASP A 398 25.71 7.40 -2.25
CA ASP A 398 25.02 7.36 -3.52
C ASP A 398 25.09 5.94 -4.12
N MET A 399 23.92 5.34 -4.32
CA MET A 399 23.79 3.95 -4.75
C MET A 399 23.66 3.79 -6.26
N SER A 400 23.62 4.88 -7.03
CA SER A 400 23.56 4.83 -8.49
C SER A 400 24.60 5.76 -9.12
N ILE A 401 24.60 5.85 -10.44
CA ILE A 401 25.43 6.77 -11.23
C ILE A 401 24.61 7.95 -11.76
N LEU A 402 23.34 8.02 -11.39
CA LEU A 402 22.41 9.07 -11.83
C LEU A 402 22.75 10.38 -11.11
N ASP A 403 22.18 11.48 -11.59
CA ASP A 403 22.44 12.78 -10.97
C ASP A 403 21.79 12.86 -9.57
N GLY A 404 22.52 13.41 -8.59
CA GLY A 404 22.08 13.48 -7.20
C GLY A 404 22.41 12.22 -6.40
N ASP A 405 22.10 12.21 -5.10
CA ASP A 405 22.39 11.05 -4.25
C ASP A 405 21.17 10.12 -4.20
N GLN A 406 21.33 8.87 -4.67
CA GLN A 406 20.27 7.86 -4.58
C GLN A 406 20.40 7.07 -3.28
N GLU A 407 19.84 7.64 -2.21
CA GLU A 407 19.79 7.04 -0.87
C GLU A 407 18.78 5.89 -0.79
N ILE A 408 19.02 4.93 0.11
CA ILE A 408 18.09 3.87 0.46
C ILE A 408 17.75 3.96 1.95
N ILE A 409 16.47 4.14 2.26
CA ILE A 409 15.97 4.25 3.63
C ILE A 409 15.61 2.86 4.14
N THR A 410 16.06 2.51 5.35
CA THR A 410 15.80 1.18 5.93
C THR A 410 14.88 1.29 7.14
N HIS A 411 13.70 0.66 7.06
CA HIS A 411 12.78 0.45 8.17
C HIS A 411 12.97 -0.96 8.74
N THR A 412 12.78 -1.12 10.03
CA THR A 412 12.88 -2.41 10.71
C THR A 412 11.62 -2.72 11.52
N ILE A 413 11.21 -3.99 11.52
CA ILE A 413 10.10 -4.49 12.34
C ILE A 413 10.60 -5.68 13.15
N GLY A 414 10.57 -5.54 14.47
CA GLY A 414 10.77 -6.64 15.40
C GLY A 414 9.43 -7.35 15.67
N PHE A 415 9.31 -8.60 15.23
CA PHE A 415 8.11 -9.40 15.46
C PHE A 415 8.27 -10.28 16.70
N THR A 416 7.50 -10.02 17.77
CA THR A 416 7.62 -10.68 19.08
C THR A 416 8.99 -10.55 19.73
N LEU A 417 9.77 -9.55 19.28
CA LEU A 417 11.17 -9.37 19.60
C LEU A 417 11.51 -7.88 19.60
N ASP A 418 12.10 -7.41 20.69
CA ASP A 418 12.61 -6.05 20.81
C ASP A 418 14.14 -6.05 20.93
N LEU A 419 14.83 -5.44 19.95
CA LEU A 419 16.29 -5.37 19.89
C LEU A 419 16.76 -3.94 19.59
N ASP A 420 17.66 -3.43 20.44
CA ASP A 420 18.34 -2.15 20.23
C ASP A 420 19.04 -2.11 18.86
N LEU A 421 19.66 -3.22 18.44
CA LEU A 421 20.29 -3.32 17.11
C LEU A 421 19.32 -2.99 15.96
N LEU A 422 18.05 -3.41 16.02
CA LEU A 422 17.06 -3.10 14.98
C LEU A 422 16.63 -1.64 15.04
N ALA A 423 16.52 -1.07 16.25
CA ALA A 423 16.25 0.33 16.46
C ALA A 423 17.37 1.22 15.89
N ASP A 424 18.62 0.90 16.21
CA ASP A 424 19.81 1.59 15.70
C ASP A 424 19.93 1.43 14.18
N THR A 425 19.60 0.25 13.65
CA THR A 425 19.59 0.00 12.20
C THR A 425 18.61 0.91 11.48
N ALA A 426 17.37 1.05 11.98
CA ALA A 426 16.40 1.97 11.41
C ALA A 426 16.84 3.42 11.56
N ALA A 427 17.29 3.82 12.76
CA ALA A 427 17.73 5.18 13.04
C ALA A 427 18.89 5.62 12.14
N ASN A 428 19.91 4.77 12.00
CA ASN A 428 21.07 5.01 11.14
C ASN A 428 20.71 4.96 9.64
N GLY A 429 19.71 4.15 9.28
CA GLY A 429 19.14 4.08 7.94
C GLY A 429 18.17 5.19 7.58
N GLY A 430 17.86 6.10 8.51
CA GLY A 430 16.88 7.17 8.33
C GLY A 430 15.43 6.71 8.25
N GLY A 431 15.12 5.48 8.69
CA GLY A 431 13.77 4.91 8.70
C GLY A 431 13.20 4.79 10.11
N GLU A 432 12.15 3.99 10.23
CA GLU A 432 11.43 3.75 11.49
C GLU A 432 11.61 2.31 11.99
N TYR A 433 11.67 2.18 13.31
CA TYR A 433 11.60 0.90 14.00
C TYR A 433 10.19 0.69 14.57
N LYS A 434 9.59 -0.47 14.29
CA LYS A 434 8.28 -0.86 14.83
C LYS A 434 8.36 -2.20 15.55
N LEU A 435 7.46 -2.37 16.52
CA LEU A 435 7.25 -3.61 17.25
C LEU A 435 5.85 -4.15 16.94
N ALA A 436 5.78 -5.45 16.74
CA ALA A 436 4.52 -6.14 16.52
C ALA A 436 4.56 -7.53 17.16
N ASP A 437 3.45 -7.98 17.73
CA ASP A 437 3.37 -9.29 18.40
C ASP A 437 2.29 -10.19 17.81
N ASP A 438 1.44 -9.67 16.92
CA ASP A 438 0.30 -10.36 16.32
C ASP A 438 -0.09 -9.74 14.97
N THR A 439 -1.07 -10.33 14.28
CA THR A 439 -1.60 -9.85 13.00
C THR A 439 -2.03 -8.39 13.05
N THR A 440 -2.67 -7.96 14.14
CA THR A 440 -3.24 -6.61 14.27
C THR A 440 -2.13 -5.57 14.40
N SER A 441 -1.21 -5.75 15.36
CA SER A 441 -0.07 -4.86 15.58
C SER A 441 0.91 -4.87 14.39
N LEU A 442 1.07 -6.01 13.71
CA LEU A 442 1.90 -6.09 12.51
C LEU A 442 1.25 -5.35 11.33
N SER A 443 -0.06 -5.50 11.15
CA SER A 443 -0.82 -4.75 10.13
C SER A 443 -0.71 -3.24 10.35
N VAL A 444 -0.86 -2.78 11.60
CA VAL A 444 -0.69 -1.36 11.93
C VAL A 444 0.72 -0.89 11.63
N SER A 445 1.74 -1.61 12.09
CA SER A 445 3.15 -1.25 11.90
C SER A 445 3.54 -1.14 10.43
N LEU A 446 3.15 -2.13 9.61
CA LEU A 446 3.42 -2.12 8.18
C LEU A 446 2.67 -1.00 7.46
N ASN A 447 1.40 -0.76 7.79
CA ASN A 447 0.64 0.34 7.20
C ASN A 447 1.25 1.71 7.53
N GLU A 448 1.68 1.93 8.78
CA GLU A 448 2.36 3.17 9.17
C GLU A 448 3.66 3.38 8.37
N ILE A 449 4.49 2.34 8.22
CA ILE A 449 5.71 2.43 7.40
C ILE A 449 5.37 2.78 5.95
N ILE A 450 4.38 2.12 5.35
CA ILE A 450 3.97 2.38 3.98
C ILE A 450 3.41 3.80 3.81
N LEU A 451 2.62 4.30 4.76
CA LEU A 451 2.10 5.67 4.73
C LEU A 451 3.25 6.68 4.78
N ASN A 452 4.23 6.48 5.66
CA ASN A 452 5.42 7.32 5.73
C ASN A 452 6.22 7.30 4.42
N ILE A 453 6.35 6.13 3.78
CA ILE A 453 6.98 6.01 2.46
C ILE A 453 6.25 6.88 1.43
N PHE A 454 4.91 6.83 1.40
CA PHE A 454 4.14 7.66 0.48
C PHE A 454 4.29 9.16 0.77
N ASP A 455 4.26 9.56 2.04
CA ASP A 455 4.43 10.95 2.46
C ASP A 455 5.81 11.50 2.06
N GLU A 456 6.87 10.71 2.20
CA GLU A 456 8.24 11.08 1.82
C GLU A 456 8.52 11.00 0.31
N SER A 457 7.67 10.30 -0.44
CA SER A 457 7.80 10.12 -1.89
C SER A 457 7.18 11.26 -2.72
N ILE A 458 6.57 12.27 -2.07
CA ILE A 458 5.94 13.40 -2.76
C ILE A 458 7.03 14.36 -3.28
N THR A 459 7.31 14.34 -4.58
CA THR A 459 8.18 15.34 -5.22
C THR A 459 7.43 16.63 -5.52
N LEU A 460 8.04 17.77 -5.17
CA LEU A 460 7.51 19.11 -5.44
C LEU A 460 7.27 19.35 -6.94
N THR A 461 6.08 19.84 -7.28
CA THR A 461 5.83 20.43 -8.61
C THR A 461 6.72 21.67 -8.82
N SER A 462 7.29 21.81 -10.02
CA SER A 462 8.20 22.91 -10.35
C SER A 462 7.54 24.28 -10.12
N PRO A 463 8.13 25.20 -9.34
CA PRO A 463 7.52 26.48 -9.01
C PRO A 463 7.30 27.35 -10.25
N ALA A 464 6.08 27.84 -10.46
CA ALA A 464 5.79 28.83 -11.50
C ALA A 464 6.19 30.24 -11.01
N VAL A 465 7.10 30.91 -11.75
CA VAL A 465 7.40 32.33 -11.54
C VAL A 465 6.48 33.15 -12.46
N PRO A 466 5.49 33.89 -11.94
CA PRO A 466 4.65 34.73 -12.79
C PRO A 466 5.48 35.89 -13.35
N VAL A 467 5.47 36.03 -14.68
CA VAL A 467 5.94 37.24 -15.36
C VAL A 467 4.81 38.26 -15.43
N ASN A 468 5.10 39.52 -15.06
CA ASN A 468 4.13 40.60 -15.15
C ASN A 468 3.82 40.90 -16.64
N ALA A 469 2.58 40.64 -17.07
CA ALA A 469 2.14 40.83 -18.46
C ALA A 469 2.25 42.29 -18.96
N PHE A 470 2.40 43.28 -18.07
CA PHE A 470 2.60 44.69 -18.44
C PHE A 470 4.07 45.14 -18.47
N ASN A 471 5.02 44.35 -17.95
CA ASN A 471 6.45 44.69 -17.99
C ASN A 471 7.34 43.44 -18.10
N ARG A 472 7.58 43.00 -19.35
CA ARG A 472 8.32 41.77 -19.71
C ARG A 472 9.83 41.82 -19.44
N THR A 473 10.30 42.75 -18.60
CA THR A 473 11.73 42.94 -18.27
C THR A 473 12.03 42.79 -16.77
N GLN A 474 11.04 42.50 -15.94
CA GLN A 474 11.21 42.28 -14.50
C GLN A 474 10.57 40.95 -14.09
N ASN A 475 11.39 40.03 -13.57
CA ASN A 475 10.89 38.89 -12.79
C ASN A 475 10.25 39.46 -11.53
N LEU A 476 8.98 39.13 -11.27
CA LEU A 476 8.44 39.32 -9.93
C LEU A 476 9.23 38.40 -9.00
N SER A 477 9.75 38.95 -7.90
CA SER A 477 10.47 38.13 -6.91
C SER A 477 9.57 37.13 -6.19
N ASP A 478 8.27 37.16 -6.45
CA ASP A 478 7.29 36.28 -5.83
C ASP A 478 7.21 34.96 -6.59
N VAL A 479 7.33 33.85 -5.86
CA VAL A 479 7.26 32.48 -6.37
C VAL A 479 6.10 31.76 -5.69
N TYR A 480 5.35 30.99 -6.47
CA TYR A 480 4.22 30.22 -5.98
C TYR A 480 4.53 28.73 -6.08
N VAL A 481 4.36 28.02 -4.98
CA VAL A 481 4.62 26.59 -4.83
C VAL A 481 3.28 25.89 -4.59
N SER A 482 2.88 25.03 -5.52
CA SER A 482 1.73 24.15 -5.35
C SER A 482 2.12 22.89 -4.58
N ILE A 483 1.31 22.55 -3.59
CA ILE A 483 1.48 21.37 -2.74
C ILE A 483 0.17 20.59 -2.76
N PHE A 484 0.28 19.27 -2.80
CA PHE A 484 -0.84 18.35 -2.72
C PHE A 484 -0.48 17.26 -1.71
N GLU A 485 -1.47 16.84 -0.93
CA GLU A 485 -1.34 15.79 0.07
C GLU A 485 -2.20 14.61 -0.37
N PRO A 486 -1.60 13.46 -0.71
CA PRO A 486 -2.32 12.24 -1.05
C PRO A 486 -3.26 11.83 0.07
N SER A 487 -4.47 11.38 -0.28
CA SER A 487 -5.45 10.89 0.68
C SER A 487 -6.24 9.74 0.10
N ASN A 488 -6.72 8.83 0.95
CA ASN A 488 -7.65 7.77 0.57
C ASN A 488 -9.09 8.28 0.32
N LEU A 489 -9.32 9.59 0.43
CA LEU A 489 -10.59 10.24 0.11
C LEU A 489 -10.65 10.62 -1.38
N MET A 490 -11.86 10.74 -1.94
CA MET A 490 -12.07 11.15 -3.35
C MET A 490 -11.51 12.55 -3.68
N HIS A 491 -11.11 13.34 -2.68
CA HIS A 491 -10.56 14.68 -2.86
C HIS A 491 -9.27 14.82 -2.05
N TRP A 492 -8.17 15.11 -2.75
CA TRP A 492 -6.88 15.36 -2.12
C TRP A 492 -6.76 16.83 -1.71
N PRO A 493 -6.39 17.13 -0.46
CA PRO A 493 -6.08 18.48 -0.06
C PRO A 493 -4.92 19.04 -0.90
N GLY A 494 -5.10 20.27 -1.39
CA GLY A 494 -4.09 20.97 -2.18
C GLY A 494 -4.06 22.45 -1.81
N ASN A 495 -2.88 23.06 -1.91
CA ASN A 495 -2.66 24.44 -1.50
C ASN A 495 -1.56 25.12 -2.31
N LEU A 496 -1.58 26.45 -2.29
CA LEU A 496 -0.64 27.30 -3.01
C LEU A 496 0.09 28.21 -2.01
N LYS A 497 1.39 27.98 -1.82
CA LYS A 497 2.22 28.76 -0.90
C LYS A 497 3.03 29.80 -1.66
N LYS A 498 3.10 31.01 -1.11
CA LYS A 498 3.83 32.16 -1.69
C LYS A 498 5.16 32.37 -0.97
N TYR A 499 6.27 32.40 -1.72
CA TYR A 499 7.62 32.70 -1.24
C TYR A 499 8.28 33.78 -2.09
N LYS A 500 9.46 34.25 -1.71
CA LYS A 500 10.27 35.16 -2.54
C LYS A 500 11.58 34.55 -2.98
N LEU A 501 11.90 34.63 -4.27
CA LEU A 501 13.21 34.24 -4.79
C LEU A 501 14.24 35.34 -4.49
N GLN A 502 15.22 35.01 -3.65
CA GLN A 502 16.35 35.88 -3.34
C GLN A 502 17.64 35.05 -3.41
N ASN A 503 18.61 35.48 -4.23
CA ASN A 503 19.90 34.79 -4.41
C ASN A 503 19.77 33.29 -4.72
N GLY A 504 18.77 32.91 -5.54
CA GLY A 504 18.53 31.52 -5.90
C GLY A 504 17.84 30.66 -4.84
N LYS A 505 17.41 31.26 -3.71
CA LYS A 505 16.67 30.56 -2.64
C LYS A 505 15.26 31.11 -2.50
N LEU A 506 14.31 30.23 -2.20
CA LEU A 506 12.96 30.62 -1.80
C LEU A 506 13.00 31.05 -0.34
N ILE A 507 12.59 32.29 -0.05
CA ILE A 507 12.62 32.89 1.28
C ILE A 507 11.19 33.14 1.75
N GLY A 508 10.87 32.71 2.97
CA GLY A 508 9.61 33.00 3.67
C GLY A 508 9.52 34.44 4.19
N GLN A 509 8.33 34.83 4.66
CA GLN A 509 8.12 36.17 5.23
C GLN A 509 8.97 36.46 6.48
N ASN A 510 9.39 35.39 7.18
CA ASN A 510 10.30 35.45 8.31
C ASN A 510 11.80 35.50 7.92
N GLY A 511 12.13 35.57 6.63
CA GLY A 511 13.51 35.65 6.14
C GLY A 511 14.25 34.31 6.11
N VAL A 512 13.56 33.21 6.44
CA VAL A 512 14.12 31.86 6.45
C VAL A 512 13.98 31.19 5.08
N PRO A 513 14.99 30.45 4.60
CA PRO A 513 14.85 29.64 3.38
C PRO A 513 13.74 28.60 3.52
N ALA A 514 12.82 28.58 2.58
CA ALA A 514 11.69 27.66 2.56
C ALA A 514 12.11 26.22 2.26
N VAL A 515 13.21 26.04 1.53
CA VAL A 515 13.74 24.73 1.15
C VAL A 515 15.09 24.52 1.81
N ASP A 516 15.28 23.35 2.41
CA ASP A 516 16.57 22.89 2.88
C ASP A 516 17.43 22.46 1.67
N VAL A 517 18.64 22.99 1.58
CA VAL A 517 19.54 22.74 0.43
C VAL A 517 20.18 21.36 0.46
N SER A 518 20.15 20.67 1.61
CA SER A 518 20.67 19.32 1.77
C SER A 518 19.61 18.25 1.49
N THR A 519 18.35 18.51 1.83
CA THR A 519 17.27 17.52 1.67
C THR A 519 16.34 17.81 0.49
N GLY A 520 16.33 19.04 -0.03
CA GLY A 520 15.40 19.48 -1.07
C GLY A 520 13.95 19.68 -0.60
N PHE A 521 13.64 19.36 0.66
CA PHE A 521 12.31 19.50 1.26
C PHE A 521 12.11 20.85 1.95
N PHE A 522 10.88 21.10 2.43
CA PHE A 522 10.60 22.26 3.26
C PHE A 522 11.51 22.28 4.49
N ASN A 523 12.16 23.41 4.74
CA ASN A 523 13.02 23.56 5.90
C ASN A 523 12.18 23.45 7.16
N LYS A 524 12.47 22.46 8.03
CA LYS A 524 11.75 22.21 9.28
C LYS A 524 12.41 22.89 10.49
N SER A 525 13.67 23.34 10.37
CA SER A 525 14.42 23.95 11.48
C SER A 525 15.53 24.91 11.00
N PRO A 526 15.30 26.24 11.05
CA PRO A 526 14.05 26.90 11.41
C PRO A 526 13.01 26.78 10.29
N PRO A 527 11.70 26.69 10.59
CA PRO A 527 10.68 26.61 9.57
C PRO A 527 10.42 27.96 8.91
N ALA A 528 10.23 27.95 7.59
CA ALA A 528 9.83 29.15 6.85
C ALA A 528 8.32 29.39 6.97
N ILE A 529 7.93 30.66 6.91
CA ILE A 529 6.52 31.05 6.89
C ILE A 529 6.19 31.58 5.49
N SER A 530 5.19 31.02 4.81
CA SER A 530 4.73 31.58 3.54
C SER A 530 4.22 33.02 3.71
N PHE A 531 4.36 33.86 2.66
CA PHE A 531 3.77 35.22 2.63
C PHE A 531 2.25 35.25 2.69
N TRP A 532 1.58 34.10 2.56
CA TRP A 532 0.14 33.97 2.72
C TRP A 532 -0.28 33.31 4.04
N SER A 533 0.67 32.99 4.91
CA SER A 533 0.45 32.32 6.19
C SER A 533 0.66 33.25 7.37
N ASP A 534 -0.02 32.99 8.48
CA ASP A 534 0.23 33.71 9.74
C ASP A 534 1.25 32.97 10.61
N GLU A 535 1.31 31.64 10.49
CA GLU A 535 2.24 30.73 11.19
C GLU A 535 3.02 29.87 10.19
N ALA A 536 4.07 29.19 10.67
CA ALA A 536 4.85 28.25 9.86
C ALA A 536 3.96 27.12 9.32
N ASP A 537 3.99 26.92 8.01
CA ASP A 537 3.07 26.06 7.29
C ASP A 537 3.75 24.88 6.59
N GLY A 538 5.09 24.90 6.42
CA GLY A 538 5.87 23.75 5.97
C GLY A 538 5.39 23.11 4.66
N ASP A 539 5.38 21.78 4.64
CA ASP A 539 4.90 20.88 3.58
C ASP A 539 3.41 20.52 3.71
N ASP A 540 2.74 20.84 4.82
CA ASP A 540 1.33 20.51 5.06
C ASP A 540 0.40 21.26 4.08
N ALA A 541 -0.37 20.52 3.26
CA ALA A 541 -1.27 21.13 2.29
C ALA A 541 -2.49 21.79 2.95
N THR A 542 -2.90 21.35 4.14
CA THR A 542 -4.08 21.89 4.84
C THR A 542 -3.80 23.21 5.57
N LEU A 543 -2.53 23.53 5.84
CA LEU A 543 -2.12 24.70 6.60
C LEU A 543 -1.57 25.84 5.72
N GLY A 544 -1.85 27.08 6.13
CA GLY A 544 -1.22 28.26 5.54
C GLY A 544 -1.55 28.49 4.06
N GLY A 545 -0.63 29.10 3.32
CA GLY A 545 -0.75 29.38 1.90
C GLY A 545 -2.01 30.13 1.51
N ALA A 546 -2.53 29.82 0.33
CA ALA A 546 -3.77 30.38 -0.19
C ALA A 546 -4.97 30.00 0.69
N ALA A 547 -4.96 28.83 1.34
CA ALA A 547 -6.03 28.42 2.26
C ALA A 547 -6.24 29.45 3.38
N ASN A 548 -5.16 30.03 3.91
CA ASN A 548 -5.22 31.08 4.94
C ASN A 548 -5.58 32.49 4.41
N LYS A 549 -5.90 32.60 3.11
CA LYS A 549 -6.38 33.83 2.46
C LYS A 549 -7.77 33.67 1.85
N LEU A 550 -8.34 32.48 1.89
CA LEU A 550 -9.72 32.24 1.54
C LEU A 550 -10.62 32.67 2.74
N PRO A 551 -11.79 33.27 2.47
CA PRO A 551 -12.67 33.83 3.49
C PRO A 551 -13.40 32.79 4.34
#